data_AF-K6CWZ5-F1
#
_entry.id   AF-K6CWZ5-F1
#
_cell.length_a   1.000
_cell.length_b   1.000
_cell.length_c   1.000
_cell.angle_alpha   90.00
_cell.angle_beta   90.00
_cell.angle_gamma   90.00
#
_symmetry.space_group_name_H-M   'P 1'
#
loop_
_entity.id
_entity.type
_entity.pdbx_description
1 polymer ?
#
loop_
_entity_poly.entity_id
_entity_poly.type
_entity_poly.pdbx_seq_one_letter_code
_entity_poly.pdbx_strand_id
1 'polypeptide(L)'
;MIVSLFFVLLWIPLLFFIHKKTKQQHLNQWMQKYTGKWLGNFIFFIVIFYLTIIAGVTLRETITWVNITFLPKTPVFLMAACFTLVCWMLAGTSLRTLSIVNIFLLFFIILLGFFVAITNIKYKNYSLLMPFLEHGFSPVLKGTVYQCSGMVELIFLLFLQHKTEKSIQFRHLIIAAVLLTLLTVGPLMGAVIEFGPVEASKQRFPPYEEWGLASLGNFIEHVDFLSIYQWLSGAFIRISLLLLLIREYLPFKQKQKWFLLMILAAITAIALLPISDFQYMRILSAIILPFTLWFFLGLSVFLGLLAAIFERKVWRPNNDI
;
A
#
# COMPACT_ATOMS: atom_id res chain seq x y z
N MET A 1 -5.51 -5.11 14.02
CA MET A 1 -4.68 -5.81 13.01
C MET A 1 -5.02 -7.28 12.86
N ILE A 2 -5.09 -8.09 13.93
CA ILE A 2 -5.49 -9.52 13.84
C ILE A 2 -6.89 -9.67 13.24
N VAL A 3 -7.85 -8.85 13.68
CA VAL A 3 -9.22 -8.80 13.11
C VAL A 3 -9.19 -8.44 11.62
N SER A 4 -8.33 -7.51 11.21
CA SER A 4 -8.12 -7.15 9.79
C SER A 4 -7.60 -8.32 8.97
N LEU A 5 -6.62 -9.07 9.50
CA LEU A 5 -6.10 -10.27 8.85
C LEU A 5 -7.22 -11.30 8.64
N PHE A 6 -8.08 -11.53 9.63
CA PHE A 6 -9.24 -12.41 9.48
C PHE A 6 -10.13 -12.00 8.31
N PHE A 7 -10.51 -10.72 8.22
CA PHE A 7 -11.32 -10.23 7.08
C PHE A 7 -10.61 -10.36 5.73
N VAL A 8 -9.29 -10.11 5.69
CA VAL A 8 -8.51 -10.26 4.46
C VAL A 8 -8.41 -11.72 4.05
N LEU A 9 -8.24 -12.65 4.99
CA LEU A 9 -8.24 -14.10 4.72
C LEU A 9 -9.59 -14.56 4.15
N LEU A 10 -10.72 -13.98 4.58
CA LEU A 10 -12.04 -14.22 3.98
C LEU A 10 -12.16 -13.65 2.56
N TRP A 11 -11.44 -12.57 2.26
CA TRP A 11 -11.46 -11.92 0.95
C TRP A 11 -10.52 -12.58 -0.08
N ILE A 12 -9.41 -13.19 0.34
CA ILE A 12 -8.44 -13.86 -0.56
C ILE A 12 -9.08 -14.91 -1.48
N PRO A 13 -10.01 -15.78 -1.04
CA PRO A 13 -10.72 -16.71 -1.92
C PRO A 13 -11.37 -16.05 -3.13
N LEU A 14 -11.95 -14.85 -2.95
CA LEU A 14 -12.54 -14.07 -4.04
C LEU A 14 -11.47 -13.63 -5.04
N LEU A 15 -10.34 -13.10 -4.57
CA LEU A 15 -9.22 -12.73 -5.44
C LEU A 15 -8.69 -13.92 -6.23
N PHE A 16 -8.50 -15.06 -5.55
CA PHE A 16 -7.99 -16.27 -6.19
C PHE A 16 -8.98 -16.85 -7.22
N PHE A 17 -10.28 -16.78 -6.93
CA PHE A 17 -11.33 -17.13 -7.88
C PHE A 17 -11.23 -16.29 -9.16
N ILE A 18 -11.11 -14.96 -9.02
CA ILE A 18 -10.94 -14.05 -10.16
C ILE A 18 -9.68 -14.41 -10.95
N HIS A 19 -8.54 -14.57 -10.28
CA HIS A 19 -7.26 -14.93 -10.91
C HIS A 19 -7.39 -16.20 -11.78
N LYS A 20 -8.00 -17.27 -11.22
CA LYS A 20 -8.19 -18.54 -11.93
C LYS A 20 -9.09 -18.38 -13.16
N LYS A 21 -10.12 -17.53 -13.07
CA LYS A 21 -11.07 -17.28 -14.17
C LYS A 21 -10.49 -16.37 -15.26
N THR A 22 -9.65 -15.41 -14.90
CA THR A 22 -8.97 -14.55 -15.86
C THR A 22 -7.86 -15.28 -16.61
N LYS A 23 -7.37 -16.43 -16.12
CA LYS A 23 -6.32 -17.24 -16.76
C LYS A 23 -5.08 -16.41 -17.12
N GLN A 24 -4.67 -15.53 -16.20
CA GLN A 24 -3.55 -14.58 -16.37
C GLN A 24 -3.70 -13.60 -17.55
N GLN A 25 -4.88 -13.43 -18.13
CA GLN A 25 -5.09 -12.39 -19.13
C GLN A 25 -4.96 -11.00 -18.52
N HIS A 26 -4.60 -10.02 -19.36
CA HIS A 26 -4.59 -8.62 -18.97
C HIS A 26 -5.99 -8.22 -18.50
N LEU A 27 -6.11 -7.77 -17.24
CA LEU A 27 -7.42 -7.56 -16.59
C LEU A 27 -8.32 -6.61 -17.39
N ASN A 28 -7.72 -5.61 -18.04
CA ASN A 28 -8.45 -4.70 -18.92
C ASN A 28 -9.06 -5.36 -20.15
N GLN A 29 -8.28 -6.15 -20.87
CA GLN A 29 -8.77 -6.84 -22.05
C GLN A 29 -9.84 -7.86 -21.68
N TRP A 30 -9.63 -8.58 -20.58
CA TRP A 30 -10.61 -9.51 -20.03
C TRP A 30 -11.92 -8.80 -19.68
N MET A 31 -11.88 -7.70 -18.93
CA MET A 31 -13.10 -6.99 -18.55
C MET A 31 -13.81 -6.35 -19.75
N GLN A 32 -13.08 -5.74 -20.69
CA GLN A 32 -13.67 -5.13 -21.90
C GLN A 32 -14.37 -6.15 -22.79
N LYS A 33 -13.85 -7.39 -22.88
CA LYS A 33 -14.48 -8.48 -23.63
C LYS A 33 -15.92 -8.75 -23.17
N TYR A 34 -16.21 -8.46 -21.90
CA TYR A 34 -17.43 -8.85 -21.22
C TYR A 34 -18.37 -7.69 -20.90
N THR A 35 -17.82 -6.52 -20.60
CA THR A 35 -18.57 -5.30 -20.25
C THR A 35 -18.67 -4.31 -21.40
N GLY A 36 -17.96 -4.58 -22.51
CA GLY A 36 -17.79 -3.64 -23.61
C GLY A 36 -16.65 -2.65 -23.36
N LYS A 37 -16.20 -2.00 -24.44
CA LYS A 37 -15.06 -1.06 -24.40
C LYS A 37 -15.35 0.18 -23.55
N TRP A 38 -16.58 0.68 -23.56
CA TRP A 38 -16.96 1.92 -22.87
C TRP A 38 -16.90 1.76 -21.35
N LEU A 39 -17.64 0.78 -20.79
CA LEU A 39 -17.67 0.54 -19.34
C LEU A 39 -16.32 0.07 -18.82
N GLY A 40 -15.63 -0.81 -19.56
CA GLY A 40 -14.30 -1.28 -19.19
C GLY A 40 -13.30 -0.11 -19.06
N ASN A 41 -13.22 0.76 -20.07
CA ASN A 41 -12.32 1.92 -20.04
C ASN A 41 -12.68 2.91 -18.92
N PHE A 42 -13.98 3.13 -18.65
CA PHE A 42 -14.42 4.01 -17.57
C PHE A 42 -13.92 3.51 -16.20
N ILE A 43 -14.04 2.21 -15.92
CA ILE A 43 -13.55 1.62 -14.67
C ILE A 43 -12.03 1.76 -14.56
N PHE A 44 -11.26 1.52 -15.62
CA PHE A 44 -9.81 1.72 -15.57
C PHE A 44 -9.39 3.16 -15.41
N PHE A 45 -10.14 4.10 -15.99
CA PHE A 45 -9.91 5.52 -15.76
C PHE A 45 -10.05 5.86 -14.28
N ILE A 46 -11.10 5.36 -13.61
CA ILE A 46 -11.28 5.53 -12.16
C ILE A 46 -10.12 4.88 -11.39
N VAL A 47 -9.68 3.69 -11.78
CA VAL A 47 -8.52 3.03 -11.14
C VAL A 47 -7.25 3.87 -11.31
N ILE A 48 -6.93 4.37 -12.52
CA ILE A 48 -5.75 5.22 -12.76
C ILE A 48 -5.82 6.50 -11.92
N PHE A 49 -7.00 7.13 -11.85
CA PHE A 49 -7.23 8.31 -11.03
C PHE A 49 -6.99 8.02 -9.55
N TYR A 50 -7.52 6.90 -9.04
CA TYR A 50 -7.26 6.43 -7.69
C TYR A 50 -5.75 6.19 -7.44
N LEU A 51 -5.07 5.47 -8.34
CA LEU A 51 -3.64 5.17 -8.22
C LEU A 51 -2.80 6.44 -8.16
N THR A 52 -3.21 7.48 -8.90
CA THR A 52 -2.58 8.80 -8.90
C THR A 52 -2.76 9.50 -7.55
N ILE A 53 -3.99 9.47 -7.00
CA ILE A 53 -4.27 10.05 -5.68
C ILE A 53 -3.44 9.35 -4.59
N ILE A 54 -3.48 8.02 -4.52
CA ILE A 54 -2.79 7.29 -3.45
C ILE A 54 -1.27 7.39 -3.56
N ALA A 55 -0.72 7.55 -4.77
CA ALA A 55 0.69 7.88 -4.98
C ALA A 55 1.02 9.28 -4.46
N GLY A 56 0.18 10.28 -4.73
CA GLY A 56 0.34 11.65 -4.21
C GLY A 56 0.24 11.72 -2.68
N VAL A 57 -0.70 10.98 -2.09
CA VAL A 57 -0.84 10.81 -0.63
C VAL A 57 0.41 10.18 -0.02
N THR A 58 0.93 9.11 -0.63
CA THR A 58 2.16 8.44 -0.19
C THR A 58 3.36 9.39 -0.26
N LEU A 59 3.48 10.14 -1.36
CA LEU A 59 4.53 11.14 -1.52
C LEU A 59 4.43 12.24 -0.46
N ARG A 60 3.22 12.75 -0.21
CA ARG A 60 2.98 13.79 0.79
C ARG A 60 3.45 13.36 2.17
N GLU A 61 3.02 12.19 2.65
CA GLU A 61 3.44 11.69 3.96
C GLU A 61 4.96 11.56 4.02
N THR A 62 5.57 11.01 2.97
CA THR A 62 7.02 10.79 2.91
C THR A 62 7.79 12.10 2.98
N ILE A 63 7.43 13.09 2.15
CA ILE A 63 8.13 14.37 2.10
C ILE A 63 7.87 15.21 3.35
N THR A 64 6.65 15.18 3.88
CA THR A 64 6.30 15.88 5.14
C THR A 64 7.13 15.33 6.30
N TRP A 65 7.21 14.00 6.41
CA TRP A 65 8.04 13.35 7.41
C TRP A 65 9.52 13.72 7.27
N VAL A 66 10.10 13.59 6.06
CA VAL A 66 11.51 13.96 5.81
C VAL A 66 11.77 15.44 6.12
N ASN A 67 10.85 16.34 5.76
CA ASN A 67 11.00 17.76 5.98
C ASN A 67 10.97 18.11 7.47
N ILE A 68 10.04 17.53 8.23
CA ILE A 68 9.93 17.79 9.68
C ILE A 68 11.16 17.26 10.42
N THR A 69 11.62 16.06 10.05
CA THR A 69 12.61 15.34 10.85
C THR A 69 14.06 15.61 10.44
N PHE A 70 14.36 15.72 9.14
CA PHE A 70 15.76 15.71 8.65
C PHE A 70 16.13 16.92 7.80
N LEU A 71 15.22 17.38 6.94
CA LEU A 71 15.50 18.41 5.93
C LEU A 71 14.54 19.61 6.03
N PRO A 72 14.46 20.30 7.20
CA PRO A 72 13.51 21.40 7.40
C PRO A 72 13.84 22.64 6.57
N LYS A 73 15.12 22.85 6.25
CA LYS A 73 15.58 23.98 5.43
C LYS A 73 15.47 23.74 3.93
N THR A 74 15.18 22.52 3.50
CA THR A 74 15.11 22.17 2.08
C THR A 74 13.72 22.46 1.53
N PRO A 75 13.58 23.14 0.38
CA PRO A 75 12.28 23.37 -0.25
C PRO A 75 11.54 22.06 -0.53
N VAL A 76 10.29 21.95 -0.05
CA VAL A 76 9.42 20.77 -0.19
C VAL A 76 9.25 20.37 -1.66
N PHE A 77 9.14 21.35 -2.57
CA PHE A 77 9.05 21.11 -4.01
C PHE A 77 10.25 20.31 -4.56
N LEU A 78 11.48 20.69 -4.17
CA LEU A 78 12.69 20.00 -4.65
C LEU A 78 12.74 18.56 -4.14
N MET A 79 12.39 18.33 -2.88
CA MET A 79 12.35 16.97 -2.33
C MET A 79 11.31 16.11 -3.04
N ALA A 80 10.10 16.64 -3.26
CA ALA A 80 9.03 15.93 -3.96
C ALA A 80 9.39 15.63 -5.42
N ALA A 81 9.93 16.61 -6.15
CA ALA A 81 10.32 16.46 -7.56
C ALA A 81 11.47 15.46 -7.73
N CYS A 82 12.50 15.53 -6.90
CA CYS A 82 13.61 14.58 -6.94
C CYS A 82 13.14 13.16 -6.61
N PHE A 83 12.36 12.99 -5.55
CA PHE A 83 11.90 11.66 -5.13
C PHE A 83 10.99 11.01 -6.18
N THR A 84 10.05 11.77 -6.73
CA THR A 84 9.16 11.28 -7.79
C THR A 84 9.91 10.96 -9.07
N LEU A 85 10.92 11.74 -9.45
CA LEU A 85 11.76 11.48 -10.62
C LEU A 85 12.45 10.12 -10.52
N VAL A 86 13.04 9.79 -9.37
CA VAL A 86 13.69 8.50 -9.14
C VAL A 86 12.67 7.35 -9.17
N CYS A 87 11.47 7.54 -8.59
CA CYS A 87 10.39 6.55 -8.69
C CYS A 87 9.95 6.32 -10.14
N TRP A 88 9.87 7.39 -10.93
CA TRP A 88 9.52 7.31 -12.36
C TRP A 88 10.58 6.57 -13.18
N MET A 89 11.87 6.78 -12.88
CA MET A 89 12.96 6.02 -13.51
C MET A 89 12.82 4.52 -13.24
N LEU A 90 12.56 4.11 -12.00
CA LEU A 90 12.35 2.69 -11.67
C LEU A 90 11.08 2.14 -12.33
N ALA A 91 9.97 2.87 -12.30
CA ALA A 91 8.72 2.50 -12.95
C ALA A 91 8.87 2.36 -14.48
N GLY A 92 9.84 3.05 -15.08
CA GLY A 92 10.24 2.93 -16.48
C GLY A 92 10.85 1.56 -16.85
N THR A 93 11.27 0.77 -15.86
CA THR A 93 11.89 -0.55 -16.07
C THR A 93 10.86 -1.69 -16.11
N SER A 94 11.27 -2.93 -15.79
CA SER A 94 10.41 -4.11 -15.79
C SER A 94 9.90 -4.45 -14.38
N LEU A 95 8.81 -5.22 -14.28
CA LEU A 95 8.34 -5.75 -12.99
C LEU A 95 9.43 -6.59 -12.30
N ARG A 96 10.24 -7.33 -13.07
CA ARG A 96 11.36 -8.11 -12.54
C ARG A 96 12.40 -7.22 -11.84
N THR A 97 12.75 -6.10 -12.47
CA THR A 97 13.69 -5.11 -11.88
C THR A 97 13.14 -4.57 -10.57
N LEU A 98 11.87 -4.16 -10.55
CA LEU A 98 11.20 -3.66 -9.34
C LEU A 98 11.21 -4.73 -8.22
N SER A 99 10.90 -5.99 -8.55
CA SER A 99 10.93 -7.09 -7.58
C SER A 99 12.32 -7.36 -7.00
N ILE A 100 13.39 -7.32 -7.81
CA ILE A 100 14.77 -7.50 -7.35
C ILE A 100 15.16 -6.38 -6.37
N VAL A 101 14.88 -5.13 -6.75
CA VAL A 101 15.14 -3.97 -5.88
C VAL A 101 14.33 -4.09 -4.59
N ASN A 102 13.05 -4.47 -4.67
CA ASN A 102 12.21 -4.67 -3.49
C ASN A 102 12.75 -5.76 -2.56
N ILE A 103 13.24 -6.89 -3.08
CA ILE A 103 13.83 -7.96 -2.24
C ILE A 103 15.06 -7.43 -1.50
N PHE A 104 15.94 -6.71 -2.20
CA PHE A 104 17.13 -6.12 -1.59
C PHE A 104 16.77 -5.10 -0.50
N LEU A 105 15.86 -4.17 -0.79
CA LEU A 105 15.43 -3.17 0.19
C LEU A 105 14.71 -3.81 1.38
N LEU A 106 13.83 -4.78 1.13
CA LEU A 106 13.07 -5.48 2.17
C LEU A 106 13.99 -6.25 3.12
N PHE A 107 15.08 -6.84 2.63
CA PHE A 107 16.07 -7.51 3.46
C PHE A 107 16.61 -6.59 4.56
N PHE A 108 17.04 -5.38 4.19
CA PHE A 108 17.53 -4.40 5.17
C PHE A 108 16.39 -3.82 6.02
N ILE A 109 15.19 -3.61 5.46
CA ILE A 109 14.03 -3.16 6.25
C ILE A 109 13.76 -4.14 7.40
N ILE A 110 13.76 -5.44 7.12
CA ILE A 110 13.52 -6.48 8.13
C ILE A 110 14.67 -6.50 9.16
N LEU A 111 15.92 -6.47 8.68
CA LEU A 111 17.10 -6.46 9.55
C LEU A 111 17.07 -5.27 10.52
N LEU A 112 16.81 -4.08 10.01
CA LEU A 112 16.73 -2.84 10.80
C LEU A 112 15.53 -2.84 11.74
N GLY A 113 14.40 -3.44 11.33
CA GLY A 113 13.23 -3.59 12.19
C GLY A 113 13.51 -4.47 13.41
N PHE A 114 14.19 -5.62 13.22
CA PHE A 114 14.63 -6.45 14.34
C PHE A 114 15.68 -5.75 15.19
N PHE A 115 16.60 -4.99 14.57
CA PHE A 115 17.60 -4.23 15.29
C PHE A 115 16.97 -3.24 16.30
N VAL A 116 16.01 -2.41 15.88
CA VAL A 116 15.30 -1.50 16.80
C VAL A 116 14.54 -2.28 17.86
N ALA A 117 13.83 -3.33 17.44
CA ALA A 117 13.02 -4.12 18.36
C ALA A 117 13.86 -4.76 19.49
N ILE A 118 15.11 -5.13 19.21
CA ILE A 118 16.04 -5.70 20.19
C ILE A 118 16.69 -4.59 21.03
N THR A 119 17.16 -3.53 20.40
CA THR A 119 17.84 -2.41 21.10
C THR A 119 16.91 -1.74 22.12
N ASN A 120 15.62 -1.64 21.82
CA ASN A 120 14.64 -1.02 22.70
C ASN A 120 14.10 -1.95 23.80
N ILE A 121 14.59 -3.19 23.94
CA ILE A 121 14.00 -4.18 24.87
C ILE A 121 13.87 -3.68 26.32
N LYS A 122 14.81 -2.82 26.77
CA LYS A 122 14.80 -2.18 28.11
C LYS A 122 13.63 -1.21 28.32
N TYR A 123 13.07 -0.63 27.26
CA TYR A 123 11.96 0.31 27.30
C TYR A 123 10.60 -0.37 27.14
N LYS A 124 10.57 -1.66 26.80
CA LYS A 124 9.34 -2.39 26.48
C LYS A 124 8.63 -2.88 27.74
N ASN A 125 7.50 -2.27 28.04
CA ASN A 125 6.59 -2.75 29.07
C ASN A 125 5.35 -3.43 28.44
N TYR A 126 5.39 -4.75 28.34
CA TYR A 126 4.29 -5.55 27.78
C TYR A 126 2.99 -5.50 28.58
N SER A 127 3.03 -5.10 29.86
CA SER A 127 1.80 -4.93 30.65
C SER A 127 0.89 -3.84 30.08
N LEU A 128 1.43 -2.89 29.32
CA LEU A 128 0.67 -1.82 28.65
C LEU A 128 -0.23 -2.31 27.51
N LEU A 129 -0.11 -3.58 27.08
CA LEU A 129 -1.04 -4.20 26.14
C LEU A 129 -2.33 -4.68 26.83
N MET A 130 -2.34 -4.74 28.15
CA MET A 130 -3.46 -5.21 28.95
C MET A 130 -4.13 -4.05 29.70
N PRO A 131 -5.45 -4.11 29.93
CA PRO A 131 -6.37 -5.19 29.53
C PRO A 131 -6.76 -5.11 28.05
N PHE A 132 -6.93 -6.28 27.41
CA PHE A 132 -7.48 -6.33 26.05
C PHE A 132 -8.95 -5.92 26.06
N LEU A 133 -9.36 -5.16 25.03
CA LEU A 133 -10.77 -4.77 24.81
C LEU A 133 -11.38 -3.94 25.95
N GLU A 134 -10.60 -3.09 26.62
CA GLU A 134 -11.08 -2.20 27.70
C GLU A 134 -12.32 -1.39 27.29
N HIS A 135 -12.36 -0.92 26.05
CA HIS A 135 -13.46 -0.15 25.47
C HIS A 135 -14.38 -0.99 24.56
N GLY A 136 -14.34 -2.32 24.68
CA GLY A 136 -15.13 -3.26 23.89
C GLY A 136 -14.68 -3.41 22.43
N PHE A 137 -15.52 -4.10 21.63
CA PHE A 137 -15.21 -4.43 20.23
C PHE A 137 -15.42 -3.27 19.24
N SER A 138 -16.23 -2.27 19.58
CA SER A 138 -16.53 -1.13 18.68
C SER A 138 -15.28 -0.39 18.19
N PRO A 139 -14.35 0.06 19.05
CA PRO A 139 -13.12 0.72 18.59
C PRO A 139 -12.21 -0.20 17.77
N VAL A 140 -12.21 -1.51 18.03
CA VAL A 140 -11.44 -2.48 17.26
C VAL A 140 -11.95 -2.58 15.82
N LEU A 141 -13.27 -2.61 15.62
CA LEU A 141 -13.87 -2.62 14.29
C LEU A 141 -13.63 -1.30 13.54
N LYS A 142 -13.70 -0.15 14.23
CA LYS A 142 -13.34 1.15 13.64
C LYS A 142 -11.89 1.17 13.18
N GLY A 143 -10.96 0.71 14.03
CA GLY A 143 -9.53 0.61 13.70
C GLY A 143 -9.22 -0.36 12.56
N THR A 144 -10.04 -1.40 12.41
CA THR A 144 -9.89 -2.43 11.37
C THR A 144 -10.00 -1.84 9.97
N VAL A 145 -10.87 -0.84 9.76
CA VAL A 145 -11.05 -0.16 8.46
C VAL A 145 -9.74 0.41 7.93
N TYR A 146 -8.95 1.07 8.79
CA TYR A 146 -7.68 1.70 8.40
C TYR A 146 -6.65 0.66 7.97
N GLN A 147 -6.49 -0.41 8.74
CA GLN A 147 -5.56 -1.48 8.37
C GLN A 147 -6.01 -2.22 7.10
N CYS A 148 -7.31 -2.52 6.98
CA CYS A 148 -7.86 -3.17 5.79
C CYS A 148 -7.66 -2.32 4.54
N SER A 149 -7.71 -0.97 4.65
CA SER A 149 -7.45 -0.08 3.52
C SER A 149 -6.05 -0.25 2.92
N GLY A 150 -5.03 -0.53 3.74
CA GLY A 150 -3.70 -0.88 3.23
C GLY A 150 -3.66 -2.29 2.64
N MET A 151 -4.35 -3.25 3.26
CA MET A 151 -4.34 -4.65 2.84
C MET A 151 -5.12 -4.93 1.55
N VAL A 152 -6.14 -4.14 1.21
CA VAL A 152 -6.89 -4.32 -0.05
C VAL A 152 -6.05 -4.06 -1.29
N GLU A 153 -4.87 -3.46 -1.15
CA GLU A 153 -3.94 -3.30 -2.27
C GLU A 153 -3.36 -4.63 -2.78
N LEU A 154 -3.57 -5.74 -2.06
CA LEU A 154 -3.32 -7.09 -2.60
C LEU A 154 -4.07 -7.34 -3.92
N ILE A 155 -5.16 -6.61 -4.20
CA ILE A 155 -5.84 -6.66 -5.50
C ILE A 155 -4.92 -6.29 -6.67
N PHE A 156 -3.87 -5.48 -6.45
CA PHE A 156 -2.89 -5.11 -7.47
C PHE A 156 -2.16 -6.31 -8.08
N LEU A 157 -2.10 -7.44 -7.36
CA LEU A 157 -1.59 -8.68 -7.92
C LEU A 157 -2.44 -9.18 -9.10
N LEU A 158 -3.76 -8.96 -9.08
CA LEU A 158 -4.63 -9.24 -10.22
C LEU A 158 -4.33 -8.31 -11.40
N PHE A 159 -3.94 -7.07 -11.12
CA PHE A 159 -3.56 -6.13 -12.17
C PHE A 159 -2.22 -6.48 -12.83
N LEU A 160 -1.35 -7.24 -12.12
CA LEU A 160 -0.02 -7.64 -12.60
C LEU A 160 0.06 -9.12 -13.00
N GLN A 161 -1.03 -9.87 -12.91
CA GLN A 161 -1.02 -11.32 -13.12
C GLN A 161 -0.46 -11.75 -14.49
N HIS A 162 -0.66 -10.94 -15.53
CA HIS A 162 -0.17 -11.21 -16.90
C HIS A 162 1.32 -10.95 -17.09
N LYS A 163 1.99 -10.34 -16.10
CA LYS A 163 3.45 -10.12 -16.07
C LYS A 163 4.19 -11.19 -15.28
N THR A 164 3.47 -12.10 -14.63
CA THR A 164 4.07 -13.13 -13.79
C THR A 164 4.25 -14.40 -14.62
N GLU A 165 5.46 -14.95 -14.65
CA GLU A 165 5.77 -16.17 -15.41
C GLU A 165 5.06 -17.41 -14.85
N LYS A 166 4.90 -17.46 -13.52
CA LYS A 166 4.21 -18.53 -12.80
C LYS A 166 2.86 -18.04 -12.31
N SER A 167 1.88 -18.94 -12.30
CA SER A 167 0.57 -18.65 -11.74
C SER A 167 0.64 -18.29 -10.26
N ILE A 168 -0.09 -17.25 -9.88
CA ILE A 168 -0.24 -16.87 -8.49
C ILE A 168 -1.05 -17.97 -7.80
N GLN A 169 -0.38 -18.75 -6.96
CA GLN A 169 -1.06 -19.75 -6.13
C GLN A 169 -1.69 -19.11 -4.89
N PHE A 170 -2.75 -19.73 -4.38
CA PHE A 170 -3.46 -19.29 -3.17
C PHE A 170 -2.53 -19.08 -1.96
N ARG A 171 -1.52 -19.94 -1.79
CA ARG A 171 -0.52 -19.82 -0.72
C ARG A 171 0.25 -18.50 -0.77
N HIS A 172 0.58 -17.98 -1.96
CA HIS A 172 1.29 -16.71 -2.08
C HIS A 172 0.47 -15.53 -1.55
N LEU A 173 -0.85 -15.55 -1.78
CA LEU A 173 -1.77 -14.51 -1.28
C LEU A 173 -1.87 -14.56 0.25
N ILE A 174 -1.98 -15.76 0.83
CA ILE A 174 -1.98 -15.94 2.30
C ILE A 174 -0.67 -15.46 2.90
N ILE A 175 0.46 -15.90 2.35
CA ILE A 175 1.79 -15.51 2.83
C ILE A 175 1.94 -13.98 2.78
N ALA A 176 1.51 -13.34 1.69
CA ALA A 176 1.55 -11.88 1.56
C ALA A 176 0.69 -11.19 2.64
N ALA A 177 -0.55 -11.65 2.87
CA ALA A 177 -1.43 -11.08 3.90
C ALA A 177 -0.85 -11.24 5.32
N VAL A 178 -0.28 -12.41 5.64
CA VAL A 178 0.36 -12.67 6.93
C VAL A 178 1.60 -11.78 7.10
N LEU A 179 2.48 -11.70 6.10
CA LEU A 179 3.68 -10.86 6.16
C LEU A 179 3.33 -9.38 6.32
N LEU A 180 2.35 -8.85 5.57
CA LEU A 180 1.89 -7.48 5.72
C LEU A 180 1.30 -7.21 7.11
N THR A 181 0.60 -8.19 7.69
CA THR A 181 0.11 -8.10 9.07
C THR A 181 1.28 -8.04 10.05
N LEU A 182 2.25 -8.95 9.93
CA LEU A 182 3.38 -9.03 10.85
C LEU A 182 4.23 -7.75 10.82
N LEU A 183 4.50 -7.22 9.62
CA LEU A 183 5.27 -5.99 9.41
C LEU A 183 4.60 -4.74 9.99
N THR A 184 3.27 -4.76 10.16
CA THR A 184 2.51 -3.62 10.71
C THR A 184 2.20 -3.79 12.20
N VAL A 185 1.99 -5.01 12.67
CA VAL A 185 1.77 -5.33 14.09
C VAL A 185 2.98 -5.00 14.94
N GLY A 186 4.20 -5.28 14.46
CA GLY A 186 5.44 -5.04 15.20
C GLY A 186 5.56 -3.59 15.67
N PRO A 187 5.63 -2.60 14.77
CA PRO A 187 5.71 -1.18 15.15
C PRO A 187 4.50 -0.69 15.93
N LEU A 188 3.27 -1.11 15.59
CA LEU A 188 2.10 -0.71 16.39
C LEU A 188 2.22 -1.18 17.84
N MET A 189 2.64 -2.43 18.06
CA MET A 189 2.88 -2.95 19.40
C MET A 189 4.04 -2.22 20.07
N GLY A 190 5.13 -1.98 19.35
CA GLY A 190 6.32 -1.23 19.79
C GLY A 190 5.92 0.13 20.37
N ALA A 191 5.23 0.94 19.59
CA ALA A 191 4.72 2.24 20.02
C ALA A 191 3.90 2.17 21.33
N VAL A 192 3.01 1.19 21.48
CA VAL A 192 2.18 1.04 22.69
C VAL A 192 3.00 0.60 23.91
N ILE A 193 3.91 -0.38 23.75
CA ILE A 193 4.67 -0.92 24.89
C ILE A 193 5.87 -0.05 25.29
N GLU A 194 6.34 0.83 24.41
CA GLU A 194 7.45 1.74 24.67
C GLU A 194 6.95 3.09 25.20
N PHE A 195 5.86 3.64 24.67
CA PHE A 195 5.35 4.97 25.05
C PHE A 195 4.04 4.95 25.85
N GLY A 196 3.31 3.83 25.85
CA GLY A 196 1.96 3.74 26.37
C GLY A 196 0.89 4.23 25.37
N PRO A 197 -0.37 3.76 25.49
CA PRO A 197 -1.41 4.01 24.50
C PRO A 197 -1.79 5.50 24.36
N VAL A 198 -1.68 6.28 25.45
CA VAL A 198 -2.02 7.70 25.46
C VAL A 198 -0.97 8.51 24.68
N GLU A 199 0.32 8.35 25.00
CA GLU A 199 1.38 9.11 24.32
C GLU A 199 1.58 8.64 22.88
N ALA A 200 1.53 7.33 22.63
CA ALA A 200 1.59 6.79 21.27
C ALA A 200 0.48 7.35 20.36
N SER A 201 -0.71 7.65 20.91
CA SER A 201 -1.82 8.23 20.13
C SER A 201 -1.63 9.71 19.75
N LYS A 202 -0.74 10.43 20.45
CA LYS A 202 -0.45 11.86 20.19
C LYS A 202 0.69 12.04 19.20
N GLN A 203 1.57 11.05 19.07
CA GLN A 203 2.71 11.09 18.17
C GLN A 203 2.24 11.09 16.70
N ARG A 204 2.80 11.99 15.88
CA ARG A 204 2.49 12.06 14.45
C ARG A 204 3.06 10.87 13.67
N PHE A 205 4.24 10.39 14.09
CA PHE A 205 4.95 9.28 13.47
C PHE A 205 5.47 8.29 14.53
N PRO A 206 4.59 7.56 15.24
CA PRO A 206 5.02 6.70 16.36
C PRO A 206 6.13 5.70 16.02
N PRO A 207 6.11 5.02 14.85
CA PRO A 207 7.22 4.12 14.47
C PRO A 207 8.58 4.81 14.29
N TYR A 208 8.60 6.12 14.01
CA TYR A 208 9.84 6.89 13.98
C TYR A 208 10.32 7.23 15.39
N GLU A 209 9.42 7.54 16.32
CA GLU A 209 9.80 7.82 17.71
C GLU A 209 10.47 6.62 18.39
N GLU A 210 10.09 5.39 18.03
CA GLU A 210 10.78 4.15 18.48
C GLU A 210 12.28 4.18 18.11
N TRP A 211 12.64 4.71 16.95
CA TRP A 211 14.04 4.86 16.55
C TRP A 211 14.78 5.90 17.40
N GLY A 212 14.08 6.92 17.91
CA GLY A 212 14.64 7.91 18.83
C GLY A 212 15.03 7.33 20.19
N LEU A 213 14.45 6.19 20.59
CA LEU A 213 14.82 5.47 21.81
C LEU A 213 16.06 4.58 21.62
N ALA A 214 16.37 4.20 20.39
CA ALA A 214 17.41 3.23 20.11
C ALA A 214 18.79 3.84 20.37
N SER A 215 19.50 3.30 21.37
CA SER A 215 20.88 3.67 21.68
C SER A 215 21.78 2.43 21.82
N LEU A 216 22.98 2.47 21.24
CA LEU A 216 24.00 1.43 21.39
C LEU A 216 25.01 1.87 22.46
N GLY A 217 24.82 1.37 23.67
CA GLY A 217 25.65 1.72 24.83
C GLY A 217 25.53 3.21 25.16
N ASN A 218 26.66 3.81 25.53
CA ASN A 218 26.75 5.23 25.93
C ASN A 218 27.32 6.13 24.81
N PHE A 219 27.56 5.59 23.61
CA PHE A 219 28.37 6.27 22.59
C PHE A 219 27.63 6.51 21.26
N ILE A 220 26.55 5.77 20.97
CA ILE A 220 25.79 5.93 19.72
C ILE A 220 24.31 6.10 20.08
N GLU A 221 23.85 7.34 20.14
CA GLU A 221 22.49 7.71 20.57
C GLU A 221 21.61 8.24 19.43
N HIS A 222 22.14 8.32 18.20
CA HIS A 222 21.44 8.83 17.01
C HIS A 222 21.49 7.82 15.88
N VAL A 223 20.92 6.63 16.08
CA VAL A 223 20.70 5.66 14.99
C VAL A 223 19.39 5.90 14.24
N ASP A 224 18.65 6.93 14.62
CA ASP A 224 17.35 7.29 14.06
C ASP A 224 17.40 7.69 12.59
N PHE A 225 18.56 8.11 12.08
CA PHE A 225 18.77 8.30 10.63
C PHE A 225 18.56 7.01 9.81
N LEU A 226 18.71 5.81 10.42
CA LEU A 226 18.45 4.54 9.74
C LEU A 226 16.96 4.34 9.44
N SER A 227 16.07 5.03 10.16
CA SER A 227 14.63 5.05 9.85
C SER A 227 14.33 5.65 8.46
N ILE A 228 15.17 6.59 7.99
CA ILE A 228 15.10 7.20 6.64
C ILE A 228 15.17 6.12 5.59
N TYR A 229 16.10 5.18 5.76
CA TYR A 229 16.23 4.08 4.83
C TYR A 229 14.93 3.29 4.75
N GLN A 230 14.31 2.93 5.88
CA GLN A 230 13.10 2.11 5.88
C GLN A 230 11.92 2.83 5.24
N TRP A 231 11.67 4.09 5.63
CA TRP A 231 10.52 4.85 5.17
C TRP A 231 10.65 5.22 3.69
N LEU A 232 11.82 5.75 3.28
CA LEU A 232 12.06 6.11 1.88
C LEU A 232 12.04 4.89 0.98
N SER A 233 12.61 3.75 1.41
CA SER A 233 12.59 2.52 0.61
C SER A 233 11.17 2.02 0.40
N GLY A 234 10.35 2.00 1.45
CA GLY A 234 8.94 1.60 1.36
C GLY A 234 8.14 2.51 0.43
N ALA A 235 8.27 3.83 0.59
CA ALA A 235 7.60 4.81 -0.27
C ALA A 235 8.09 4.73 -1.72
N PHE A 236 9.40 4.54 -1.93
CA PHE A 236 10.02 4.42 -3.25
C PHE A 236 9.47 3.22 -4.03
N ILE A 237 9.45 2.03 -3.42
CA ILE A 237 8.87 0.83 -4.06
C ILE A 237 7.38 1.02 -4.31
N ARG A 238 6.65 1.55 -3.33
CA ARG A 238 5.19 1.76 -3.42
C ARG A 238 4.83 2.70 -4.56
N ILE A 239 5.42 3.89 -4.63
CA ILE A 239 5.15 4.87 -5.71
C ILE A 239 5.59 4.30 -7.07
N SER A 240 6.75 3.64 -7.13
CA SER A 240 7.22 3.00 -8.37
C SER A 240 6.27 1.91 -8.88
N LEU A 241 5.71 1.10 -7.97
CA LEU A 241 4.71 0.08 -8.29
C LEU A 241 3.43 0.70 -8.83
N LEU A 242 2.93 1.77 -8.18
CA LEU A 242 1.73 2.50 -8.61
C LEU A 242 1.94 3.12 -10.00
N LEU A 243 3.09 3.77 -10.25
CA LEU A 243 3.45 4.30 -11.57
C LEU A 243 3.57 3.20 -12.64
N LEU A 244 4.13 2.04 -12.29
CA LEU A 244 4.22 0.89 -13.18
C LEU A 244 2.83 0.34 -13.53
N LEU A 245 1.93 0.22 -12.55
CA LEU A 245 0.54 -0.15 -12.75
C LEU A 245 -0.15 0.85 -13.69
N ILE A 246 -0.03 2.14 -13.42
CA ILE A 246 -0.64 3.16 -14.29
C ILE A 246 -0.09 3.02 -15.72
N ARG A 247 1.22 2.88 -15.88
CA ARG A 247 1.87 2.67 -17.19
C ARG A 247 1.28 1.48 -17.94
N GLU A 248 1.08 0.36 -17.27
CA GLU A 248 0.59 -0.88 -17.89
C GLU A 248 -0.84 -0.75 -18.40
N TYR A 249 -1.67 0.04 -17.72
CA TYR A 249 -3.08 0.20 -18.05
C TYR A 249 -3.37 1.39 -18.98
N LEU A 250 -2.33 2.10 -19.47
CA LEU A 250 -2.51 3.17 -20.43
C LEU A 250 -2.81 2.66 -21.84
N PRO A 251 -3.86 3.15 -22.50
CA PRO A 251 -4.19 2.73 -23.87
C PRO A 251 -3.23 3.31 -24.92
N PHE A 252 -2.55 4.43 -24.63
CA PHE A 252 -1.77 5.20 -25.61
C PHE A 252 -0.27 4.87 -25.55
N LYS A 253 0.20 3.90 -26.35
CA LYS A 253 1.64 3.53 -26.38
C LYS A 253 2.55 4.65 -26.92
N GLN A 254 2.11 5.40 -27.94
CA GLN A 254 2.96 6.38 -28.62
C GLN A 254 3.17 7.68 -27.80
N LYS A 255 2.17 8.09 -27.00
CA LYS A 255 2.23 9.27 -26.11
C LYS A 255 2.42 8.91 -24.64
N GLN A 256 2.78 7.65 -24.36
CA GLN A 256 2.85 7.11 -23.01
C GLN A 256 3.80 7.90 -22.10
N LYS A 257 4.97 8.30 -22.61
CA LYS A 257 5.95 9.08 -21.84
C LYS A 257 5.39 10.42 -21.37
N TRP A 258 4.75 11.17 -22.28
CA TRP A 258 4.12 12.45 -21.94
C TRP A 258 2.98 12.30 -20.94
N PHE A 259 2.15 11.26 -21.08
CA PHE A 259 1.07 10.99 -20.13
C PHE A 259 1.61 10.64 -18.74
N LEU A 260 2.67 9.82 -18.67
CA LEU A 260 3.33 9.53 -17.39
C LEU A 260 3.96 10.76 -16.75
N LEU A 261 4.52 11.69 -17.53
CA LEU A 261 5.01 12.97 -17.00
C LEU A 261 3.87 13.84 -16.46
N MET A 262 2.70 13.85 -17.12
CA MET A 262 1.51 14.54 -16.58
C MET A 262 1.04 13.92 -15.26
N ILE A 263 1.03 12.59 -15.16
CA ILE A 263 0.72 11.90 -13.89
C ILE A 263 1.75 12.24 -12.82
N LEU A 264 3.04 12.26 -13.18
CA LEU A 264 4.11 12.62 -12.25
C LEU A 264 3.90 14.03 -11.70
N ALA A 265 3.59 14.98 -12.58
CA ALA A 265 3.25 16.34 -12.20
C ALA A 265 2.01 16.40 -11.30
N ALA A 266 0.97 15.59 -11.59
CA ALA A 266 -0.23 15.51 -10.76
C ALA A 266 0.07 14.92 -9.36
N ILE A 267 0.87 13.86 -9.27
CA ILE A 267 1.33 13.25 -8.01
C ILE A 267 2.07 14.29 -7.17
N THR A 268 3.03 15.00 -7.78
CA THR A 268 3.78 16.07 -7.11
C THR A 268 2.87 17.23 -6.69
N ALA A 269 1.91 17.65 -7.52
CA ALA A 269 0.96 18.71 -7.18
C ALA A 269 0.06 18.31 -6.00
N ILE A 270 -0.44 17.07 -5.96
CA ILE A 270 -1.23 16.54 -4.84
C ILE A 270 -0.42 16.59 -3.55
N ALA A 271 0.86 16.22 -3.60
CA ALA A 271 1.72 16.25 -2.41
C ALA A 271 1.98 17.68 -1.89
N LEU A 272 2.01 18.66 -2.79
CA LEU A 272 2.28 20.07 -2.46
C LEU A 272 1.02 20.90 -2.17
N LEU A 273 -0.17 20.28 -2.11
CA LEU A 273 -1.40 20.99 -1.77
C LEU A 273 -1.25 21.75 -0.44
N PRO A 274 -1.55 23.06 -0.39
CA PRO A 274 -1.36 23.90 0.79
C PRO A 274 -2.47 23.70 1.83
N ILE A 275 -2.65 22.46 2.28
CA ILE A 275 -3.57 22.08 3.36
C ILE A 275 -2.77 21.81 4.63
N SER A 276 -3.33 22.17 5.79
CA SER A 276 -2.65 21.94 7.06
C SER A 276 -2.56 20.44 7.37
N ASP A 277 -1.57 20.06 8.18
CA ASP A 277 -1.36 18.65 8.56
C ASP A 277 -2.60 18.06 9.27
N PHE A 278 -3.25 18.84 10.14
CA PHE A 278 -4.49 18.44 10.81
C PHE A 278 -5.64 18.18 9.82
N GLN A 279 -5.84 19.08 8.85
CA GLN A 279 -6.85 18.90 7.81
C GLN A 279 -6.56 17.67 6.95
N TYR A 280 -5.29 17.48 6.59
CA TYR A 280 -4.85 16.33 5.83
C TYR A 280 -5.10 15.01 6.59
N MET A 281 -4.71 14.91 7.86
CA MET A 281 -4.97 13.74 8.71
C MET A 281 -6.47 13.41 8.80
N ARG A 282 -7.32 14.44 8.89
CA ARG A 282 -8.78 14.28 8.87
C ARG A 282 -9.29 13.74 7.54
N ILE A 283 -8.81 14.27 6.40
CA ILE A 283 -9.20 13.80 5.06
C ILE A 283 -8.71 12.37 4.85
N LEU A 284 -7.46 12.06 5.24
CA LEU A 284 -6.86 10.75 5.12
C LEU A 284 -7.70 9.70 5.86
N SER A 285 -7.95 9.93 7.15
CA SER A 285 -8.68 9.00 8.01
C SER A 285 -10.17 8.95 7.70
N ALA A 286 -10.84 10.07 7.47
CA ALA A 286 -12.30 10.07 7.29
C ALA A 286 -12.74 9.71 5.86
N ILE A 287 -11.92 10.00 4.84
CA ILE A 287 -12.33 9.90 3.43
C ILE A 287 -11.44 8.91 2.69
N ILE A 288 -10.14 9.17 2.60
CA ILE A 288 -9.25 8.43 1.67
C ILE A 288 -9.15 6.95 2.06
N LEU A 289 -8.81 6.63 3.32
CA LEU A 289 -8.63 5.24 3.75
C LEU A 289 -9.94 4.43 3.68
N PRO A 290 -11.09 4.91 4.19
CA PRO A 290 -12.35 4.20 4.02
C PRO A 290 -12.75 4.07 2.55
N PHE A 291 -12.56 5.11 1.73
CA PHE A 291 -12.83 5.05 0.29
C PHE A 291 -11.97 4.00 -0.40
N THR A 292 -10.66 3.94 -0.12
CA THR A 292 -9.75 2.90 -0.63
C THR A 292 -10.28 1.50 -0.34
N LEU A 293 -10.68 1.24 0.92
CA LEU A 293 -11.22 -0.05 1.34
C LEU A 293 -12.48 -0.41 0.53
N TRP A 294 -13.49 0.46 0.56
CA TRP A 294 -14.78 0.18 -0.07
C TRP A 294 -14.70 0.14 -1.59
N PHE A 295 -13.86 0.98 -2.20
CA PHE A 295 -13.63 1.01 -3.63
C PHE A 295 -13.04 -0.33 -4.13
N PHE A 296 -11.97 -0.82 -3.51
CA PHE A 296 -11.36 -2.08 -3.95
C PHE A 296 -12.14 -3.33 -3.55
N LEU A 297 -12.82 -3.31 -2.39
CA LEU A 297 -13.78 -4.37 -2.07
C LEU A 297 -14.91 -4.40 -3.11
N GLY A 298 -15.52 -3.26 -3.42
CA GLY A 298 -16.55 -3.14 -4.45
C GLY A 298 -16.05 -3.60 -5.83
N LEU A 299 -14.85 -3.18 -6.23
CA LEU A 299 -14.22 -3.61 -7.48
C LEU A 299 -13.98 -5.13 -7.50
N SER A 300 -13.51 -5.72 -6.39
CA SER A 300 -13.29 -7.16 -6.30
C SER A 300 -14.60 -7.96 -6.40
N VAL A 301 -15.67 -7.49 -5.76
CA VAL A 301 -17.01 -8.11 -5.85
C VAL A 301 -17.53 -7.99 -7.28
N PHE A 302 -17.41 -6.82 -7.90
CA PHE A 302 -17.81 -6.60 -9.29
C PHE A 302 -17.07 -7.54 -10.26
N LEU A 303 -15.74 -7.64 -10.15
CA LEU A 303 -14.93 -8.55 -10.96
C LEU A 303 -15.29 -10.03 -10.69
N GLY A 304 -15.57 -10.39 -9.43
CA GLY A 304 -16.01 -11.72 -9.04
C GLY A 304 -17.38 -12.10 -9.62
N LEU A 305 -18.35 -11.17 -9.59
CA LEU A 305 -19.67 -11.35 -10.19
C LEU A 305 -19.57 -11.53 -11.71
N LEU A 306 -18.78 -10.69 -12.38
CA LEU A 306 -18.48 -10.87 -13.81
C LEU A 306 -17.92 -12.28 -14.05
N ALA A 307 -16.87 -12.67 -13.32
CA ALA A 307 -16.22 -13.98 -13.48
C ALA A 307 -17.19 -15.16 -13.26
N ALA A 308 -18.13 -15.05 -12.30
CA ALA A 308 -19.13 -16.08 -12.02
C ALA A 308 -20.22 -16.18 -13.10
N ILE A 309 -20.70 -15.04 -13.63
CA ILE A 309 -21.73 -15.01 -14.68
C ILE A 309 -21.21 -15.67 -15.97
N PHE A 310 -19.94 -15.48 -16.31
CA PHE A 310 -19.38 -16.05 -17.54
C PHE A 310 -19.15 -17.55 -17.49
N GLU A 311 -18.90 -18.14 -16.32
CA GLU A 311 -18.84 -19.60 -16.18
C GLU A 311 -20.16 -20.27 -16.60
N ARG A 312 -21.30 -19.65 -16.27
CA ARG A 312 -22.62 -20.16 -16.65
C ARG A 312 -22.91 -20.08 -18.16
N LYS A 313 -22.33 -19.10 -18.86
CA LYS A 313 -22.51 -18.94 -20.33
C LYS A 313 -21.68 -19.94 -21.14
N VAL A 314 -20.53 -20.38 -20.64
CA VAL A 314 -19.70 -21.40 -21.33
C VAL A 314 -20.23 -22.82 -21.07
N TRP A 315 -20.91 -23.05 -19.94
CA TRP A 315 -21.50 -24.35 -19.59
C TRP A 315 -22.92 -24.58 -20.14
N ARG A 316 -23.54 -23.59 -20.78
CA ARG A 316 -24.71 -23.79 -21.66
C ARG A 316 -24.20 -23.86 -23.11
N PRO A 317 -23.69 -25.01 -23.60
CA PRO A 317 -23.58 -25.18 -25.04
C PRO A 317 -25.00 -25.07 -25.62
N ASN A 318 -25.10 -24.45 -26.80
CA ASN A 318 -26.32 -24.43 -27.61
C ASN A 318 -26.96 -25.82 -27.61
N ASN A 319 -28.06 -25.96 -26.87
CA ASN A 319 -29.02 -27.06 -27.00
C ASN A 319 -30.21 -26.61 -27.85
N ASP A 320 -29.94 -25.74 -28.83
CA ASP A 320 -30.91 -25.39 -29.86
C ASP A 320 -30.43 -26.04 -31.16
N ILE A 321 -31.18 -27.10 -31.49
CA ILE A 321 -31.14 -28.01 -32.63
C ILE A 321 -31.31 -27.26 -33.95
#